data_AF-A0A8S8XM14-F1
#
_entry.id   AF-A0A8S8XM14-F1
#
_cell.length_a   1.000
_cell.length_b   1.000
_cell.length_c   1.000
_cell.angle_alpha   90.00
_cell.angle_beta   90.00
_cell.angle_gamma   90.00
#
_symmetry.space_group_name_H-M   'P 1'
#
loop_
_entity.id
_entity.type
_entity.pdbx_description
1 polymer ?
#
loop_
_entity_poly.entity_id
_entity_poly.type
_entity_poly.pdbx_seq_one_letter_code
_entity_poly.pdbx_strand_id
1 'polypeptide(L)'
;MGADQFTLAGDIDEKLFENIASVNQRFGHGITCRHEQSPMKMLRQVAKSDDELRPLIIHLTMYGEPFKPTIAKLPKNRPVLVVVGGAKVPAELFSISDYNIAVGNQPHSEVAALALFLDCWTEGAGFERQYQNPQLIISPSKSGKDVKEV
;
A
#
# COMPACT_ATOMS: atom_id res chain seq x y z
N MET A 1 3.83 2.21 -7.02
CA MET A 1 3.42 0.87 -7.51
C MET A 1 1.90 0.71 -7.45
N GLY A 2 1.16 1.72 -7.91
CA GLY A 2 -0.29 1.62 -8.07
C GLY A 2 -1.19 2.00 -6.88
N ALA A 3 -0.70 2.12 -5.64
CA ALA A 3 -1.52 2.56 -4.51
C ALA A 3 -1.93 4.05 -4.61
N ASP A 4 -3.20 4.36 -4.34
CA ASP A 4 -3.75 5.72 -4.44
C ASP A 4 -3.72 6.51 -3.13
N GLN A 5 -3.67 5.82 -1.99
CA GLN A 5 -3.66 6.43 -0.66
C GLN A 5 -2.72 5.68 0.30
N PHE A 6 -2.02 6.45 1.13
CA PHE A 6 -1.25 5.97 2.28
C PHE A 6 -1.88 6.52 3.56
N THR A 7 -2.08 5.64 4.55
CA THR A 7 -2.58 6.05 5.87
C THR A 7 -1.54 5.71 6.93
N LEU A 8 -0.98 6.73 7.58
CA LEU A 8 -0.11 6.55 8.74
C LEU A 8 -0.99 6.29 9.97
N ALA A 9 -0.82 5.12 10.56
CA ALA A 9 -1.55 4.68 11.75
C ALA A 9 -0.71 4.92 13.02
N GLY A 10 -1.32 5.46 14.08
CA GLY A 10 -0.66 5.67 15.37
C GLY A 10 -0.15 7.10 15.55
N ASP A 11 1.11 7.26 15.95
CA ASP A 11 1.69 8.58 16.19
C ASP A 11 1.82 9.38 14.89
N ILE A 12 1.61 10.69 14.99
CA ILE A 12 1.77 11.58 13.84
C ILE A 12 3.24 11.80 13.54
N ASP A 13 3.61 11.79 12.26
CA ASP A 13 4.93 12.15 11.77
C ASP A 13 4.79 13.19 10.65
N GLU A 14 4.94 14.47 11.01
CA GLU A 14 4.84 15.59 10.07
C GLU A 14 5.93 15.52 9.00
N LYS A 15 7.15 15.10 9.37
CA LYS A 15 8.27 14.99 8.43
C LYS A 15 8.01 13.92 7.37
N LEU A 16 7.36 12.82 7.74
CA LEU A 16 6.93 11.80 6.77
C LEU A 16 5.98 12.42 5.74
N PHE A 17 4.99 13.18 6.18
CA PHE A 17 4.03 13.82 5.27
C PHE A 17 4.67 14.88 4.38
N GLU A 18 5.56 15.72 4.93
CA GLU A 18 6.35 16.69 4.17
C GLU A 18 7.21 16.01 3.10
N ASN A 19 7.86 14.91 3.45
CA ASN A 19 8.68 14.15 2.51
C ASN A 19 7.83 13.57 1.36
N ILE A 20 6.68 12.97 1.66
CA ILE A 20 5.79 12.44 0.62
C ILE A 20 5.22 13.57 -0.24
N ALA A 21 4.82 14.70 0.36
CA ALA A 21 4.36 15.87 -0.39
C ALA A 21 5.45 16.41 -1.32
N SER A 22 6.69 16.48 -0.87
CA SER A 22 7.85 16.87 -1.68
C SER A 22 8.12 15.90 -2.83
N VAL A 23 7.90 14.60 -2.64
CA VAL A 23 8.01 13.60 -3.72
C VAL A 23 6.88 13.78 -4.73
N ASN A 24 5.63 13.91 -4.29
CA ASN A 24 4.47 14.16 -5.15
C ASN A 24 4.63 15.44 -5.98
N GLN A 25 5.15 16.51 -5.39
CA GLN A 25 5.39 17.77 -6.10
C GLN A 25 6.42 17.59 -7.22
N ARG A 26 7.50 16.86 -6.94
CA ARG A 26 8.59 16.66 -7.89
C ARG A 26 8.25 15.66 -9.00
N PHE A 27 7.66 14.53 -8.65
CA PHE A 27 7.47 13.40 -9.57
C PHE A 27 6.03 13.20 -10.04
N GLY A 28 5.14 14.14 -9.72
CA GLY A 28 3.72 14.09 -10.04
C GLY A 28 2.88 13.51 -8.90
N HIS A 29 1.62 13.96 -8.82
CA HIS A 29 0.74 13.67 -7.70
C HIS A 29 0.28 12.21 -7.71
N GLY A 30 1.05 11.34 -7.07
CA GLY A 30 0.87 9.89 -7.18
C GLY A 30 0.12 9.23 -6.04
N ILE A 31 0.12 9.82 -4.84
CA ILE A 31 -0.51 9.23 -3.68
C ILE A 31 -1.05 10.30 -2.72
N THR A 32 -2.20 10.05 -2.12
CA THR A 32 -2.74 10.89 -1.05
C THR A 32 -2.34 10.35 0.31
N CYS A 33 -2.09 11.25 1.27
CA CYS A 33 -1.68 10.85 2.62
C CYS A 33 -2.72 11.25 3.65
N ARG A 34 -2.97 10.36 4.61
CA ARG A 34 -3.85 10.62 5.76
C ARG A 34 -3.20 10.10 7.05
N HIS A 35 -3.51 10.75 8.16
CA HIS A 35 -3.23 10.24 9.50
C HIS A 35 -4.47 9.59 10.11
N GLU A 36 -4.31 8.47 10.80
CA GLU A 36 -5.38 7.79 11.54
C GLU A 36 -4.90 7.44 12.95
N GLN A 37 -5.45 8.14 13.94
CA GLN A 37 -5.13 7.94 15.36
C GLN A 37 -5.74 6.64 15.92
N SER A 38 -6.85 6.17 15.35
CA SER A 38 -7.59 5.00 15.83
C SER A 38 -7.75 3.95 14.71
N PRO A 39 -6.65 3.37 14.21
CA PRO A 39 -6.67 2.45 13.06
C PRO A 39 -7.57 1.24 13.29
N MET A 40 -7.55 0.65 14.50
CA MET A 40 -8.41 -0.48 14.82
C MET A 40 -9.90 -0.11 14.83
N LYS A 41 -10.25 1.12 15.25
CA LYS A 41 -11.64 1.60 15.20
C LYS A 41 -12.09 1.76 13.74
N MET A 42 -11.25 2.38 12.92
CA MET A 42 -11.50 2.54 11.48
C MET A 42 -11.68 1.19 10.80
N LEU A 43 -10.77 0.24 11.03
CA LEU A 43 -10.85 -1.10 10.45
C LEU A 43 -12.10 -1.86 10.88
N ARG A 44 -12.53 -1.76 12.15
CA ARG A 44 -13.81 -2.34 12.60
C ARG A 44 -15.01 -1.71 11.91
N GLN A 45 -14.98 -0.40 11.66
CA GLN A 45 -16.06 0.30 10.95
C GLN A 45 -16.12 -0.14 9.50
N VAL A 46 -14.96 -0.25 8.83
CA VAL A 46 -14.87 -0.79 7.48
C VAL A 46 -15.42 -2.21 7.46
N ALA A 47 -14.93 -3.11 8.31
CA ALA A 47 -15.33 -4.52 8.33
C ALA A 47 -16.83 -4.76 8.61
N LYS A 48 -17.50 -3.83 9.31
CA LYS A 48 -18.94 -3.88 9.60
C LYS A 48 -19.81 -3.19 8.54
N SER A 49 -19.20 -2.59 7.52
CA SER A 49 -19.95 -1.92 6.46
C SER A 49 -20.65 -2.95 5.57
N ASP A 50 -21.93 -2.73 5.29
CA ASP A 50 -22.72 -3.51 4.33
C ASP A 50 -22.62 -2.98 2.89
N ASP A 51 -21.74 -2.00 2.64
CA ASP A 51 -21.49 -1.44 1.31
C ASP A 51 -20.89 -2.48 0.36
N GLU A 52 -21.47 -2.63 -0.83
CA GLU A 52 -20.97 -3.54 -1.88
C GLU A 52 -19.53 -3.21 -2.31
N LEU A 53 -19.15 -1.93 -2.22
CA LEU A 53 -17.81 -1.41 -2.51
C LEU A 53 -16.93 -1.31 -1.25
N ARG A 54 -17.33 -1.92 -0.13
CA ARG A 54 -16.47 -2.02 1.06
C ARG A 54 -15.10 -2.57 0.66
N PRO A 55 -14.01 -1.86 0.98
CA PRO A 55 -12.67 -2.33 0.68
C PRO A 55 -12.39 -3.69 1.33
N LEU A 56 -11.69 -4.55 0.61
CA LEU A 56 -11.09 -5.75 1.18
C LEU A 56 -9.97 -5.38 2.13
N ILE A 57 -10.10 -5.77 3.39
CA ILE A 57 -9.04 -5.61 4.38
C ILE A 57 -8.07 -6.77 4.22
N ILE A 58 -6.88 -6.48 3.71
CA ILE A 58 -5.82 -7.46 3.48
C ILE A 58 -4.70 -7.17 4.47
N HIS A 59 -4.48 -8.05 5.42
CA HIS A 59 -3.37 -7.97 6.36
C HIS A 59 -2.17 -8.76 5.84
N LEU A 60 -1.06 -8.07 5.59
CA LEU A 60 0.19 -8.72 5.23
C LEU A 60 0.92 -9.17 6.49
N THR A 61 1.14 -10.48 6.59
CA THR A 61 1.73 -11.11 7.75
C THR A 61 2.41 -12.41 7.37
N MET A 62 3.56 -12.71 7.99
CA MET A 62 4.30 -13.96 7.75
C MET A 62 3.49 -15.23 8.13
N TYR A 63 2.38 -15.08 8.85
CA TYR A 63 1.52 -16.19 9.28
C TYR A 63 0.33 -16.44 8.35
N GLY A 64 0.17 -15.65 7.28
CA GLY A 64 -0.95 -15.72 6.36
C GLY A 64 -0.83 -16.80 5.28
N GLU A 65 -1.83 -16.82 4.38
CA GLU A 65 -1.86 -17.67 3.20
C GLU A 65 -0.83 -17.24 2.14
N PRO A 66 -0.30 -18.14 1.30
CA PRO A 66 0.70 -17.78 0.29
C PRO A 66 0.20 -16.75 -0.73
N PHE A 67 0.92 -15.63 -0.88
CA PHE A 67 0.41 -14.46 -1.60
C PHE A 67 -0.01 -14.69 -3.06
N LYS A 68 0.83 -15.30 -3.91
CA LYS A 68 0.50 -15.46 -5.35
C LYS A 68 -0.81 -16.22 -5.59
N PRO A 69 -1.00 -17.45 -5.06
CA PRO A 69 -2.24 -18.19 -5.29
C PRO A 69 -3.45 -17.57 -4.61
N THR A 70 -3.27 -16.87 -3.48
CA THR A 70 -4.38 -16.17 -2.81
C THR A 70 -4.80 -14.94 -3.59
N ILE A 71 -3.85 -14.06 -3.99
CA ILE A 71 -4.11 -12.83 -4.76
C ILE A 71 -4.83 -13.12 -6.08
N ALA A 72 -4.46 -14.20 -6.78
CA ALA A 72 -5.10 -14.60 -8.03
C ALA A 72 -6.61 -14.91 -7.90
N LYS A 73 -7.08 -15.23 -6.69
CA LYS A 73 -8.48 -15.56 -6.39
C LYS A 73 -9.26 -14.39 -5.79
N LEU A 74 -8.58 -13.29 -5.45
CA LEU A 74 -9.22 -12.15 -4.83
C LEU A 74 -10.09 -11.40 -5.86
N PRO A 75 -11.30 -10.98 -5.48
CA PRO A 75 -12.16 -10.20 -6.37
C PRO A 75 -11.54 -8.83 -6.67
N LYS A 76 -11.49 -8.47 -7.95
CA LYS A 76 -10.85 -7.25 -8.47
C LYS A 76 -11.83 -6.09 -8.68
N ASN A 77 -13.11 -6.29 -8.41
CA ASN A 77 -14.19 -5.31 -8.62
C ASN A 77 -14.45 -4.41 -7.40
N ARG A 78 -13.60 -4.47 -6.37
CA ARG A 78 -13.70 -3.64 -5.16
C ARG A 78 -12.34 -3.12 -4.73
N PRO A 79 -12.28 -1.99 -4.00
CA PRO A 79 -11.03 -1.46 -3.47
C PRO A 79 -10.34 -2.45 -2.50
N VAL A 80 -9.05 -2.26 -2.30
CA VAL A 80 -8.27 -3.00 -1.29
C VAL A 80 -7.67 -2.04 -0.27
N LEU A 81 -7.81 -2.38 1.00
CA LEU A 81 -7.13 -1.73 2.11
C LEU A 81 -6.06 -2.69 2.64
N VAL A 82 -4.82 -2.45 2.24
CA VAL A 82 -3.68 -3.28 2.65
C VAL A 82 -3.14 -2.76 3.97
N VAL A 83 -3.17 -3.61 5.00
CA VAL A 83 -2.61 -3.34 6.31
C VAL A 83 -1.25 -4.01 6.39
N VAL A 84 -0.21 -3.19 6.56
CA VAL A 84 1.14 -3.64 6.86
C VAL A 84 1.49 -3.25 8.29
N GLY A 85 2.08 -4.18 9.03
CA GLY A 85 2.32 -4.01 10.45
C GLY A 85 3.59 -3.20 10.76
N GLY A 86 3.54 -2.49 11.89
CA GLY A 86 4.72 -2.08 12.67
C GLY A 86 5.03 -3.09 13.79
N ALA A 87 5.97 -2.76 14.68
CA ALA A 87 6.63 -3.69 15.62
C ALA A 87 5.71 -4.62 16.48
N LYS A 88 4.44 -4.27 16.70
CA LYS A 88 3.47 -5.13 17.40
C LYS A 88 2.06 -4.99 16.82
N VAL A 89 1.64 -6.01 16.07
CA VAL A 89 0.30 -6.07 15.48
C VAL A 89 -0.69 -6.68 16.48
N PRO A 90 -1.85 -6.04 16.76
CA PRO A 90 -2.88 -6.62 17.62
C PRO A 90 -3.47 -7.91 17.04
N ALA A 91 -3.70 -8.93 17.88
CA ALA A 91 -4.30 -10.19 17.46
C ALA A 91 -5.67 -10.02 16.78
N GLU A 92 -6.44 -9.03 17.21
CA GLU A 92 -7.75 -8.68 16.64
C GLU A 92 -7.68 -8.35 15.13
N LEU A 93 -6.54 -7.87 14.62
CA LEU A 93 -6.39 -7.58 13.19
C LEU A 93 -6.57 -8.84 12.33
N PHE A 94 -6.14 -10.01 12.83
CA PHE A 94 -6.32 -11.27 12.11
C PHE A 94 -7.79 -11.58 11.88
N SER A 95 -8.64 -11.30 12.87
CA SER A 95 -10.09 -11.55 12.79
C SER A 95 -10.85 -10.46 12.02
N ILE A 96 -10.35 -9.23 11.99
CA ILE A 96 -10.98 -8.12 11.26
C ILE A 96 -10.67 -8.18 9.76
N SER A 97 -9.51 -8.72 9.40
CA SER A 97 -9.07 -8.79 8.02
C SER A 97 -9.87 -9.84 7.25
N ASP A 98 -10.29 -9.49 6.02
CA ASP A 98 -10.89 -10.45 5.10
C ASP A 98 -9.89 -11.52 4.67
N TYR A 99 -8.61 -11.11 4.53
CA TYR A 99 -7.51 -12.00 4.19
C TYR A 99 -6.27 -11.69 5.02
N ASN A 100 -5.62 -12.75 5.50
CA ASN A 100 -4.29 -12.69 6.07
C ASN A 100 -3.34 -13.34 5.06
N ILE A 101 -2.40 -12.56 4.50
CA ILE A 101 -1.58 -12.98 3.36
C ILE A 101 -0.09 -12.90 3.70
N ALA A 102 0.63 -13.98 3.42
CA ALA A 102 2.08 -14.11 3.59
C ALA A 102 2.82 -13.96 2.26
N VAL A 103 3.69 -12.94 2.20
CA VAL A 103 4.69 -12.80 1.13
C VAL A 103 5.93 -13.63 1.53
N GLY A 104 5.74 -14.94 1.62
CA GLY A 104 6.68 -15.82 2.32
C GLY A 104 6.44 -15.81 3.83
N ASN A 105 6.89 -16.88 4.49
CA ASN A 105 6.63 -17.13 5.92
C ASN A 105 7.88 -16.93 6.79
N GLN A 106 8.78 -16.04 6.36
CA GLN A 106 9.98 -15.66 7.11
C GLN A 106 9.84 -14.21 7.58
N PRO A 107 10.40 -13.84 8.74
CA PRO A 107 10.42 -12.45 9.17
C PRO A 107 11.28 -11.62 8.22
N HIS A 108 10.67 -10.65 7.55
CA HIS A 108 11.34 -9.70 6.66
C HIS A 108 10.62 -8.35 6.68
N SER A 109 11.07 -7.42 5.82
CA SER A 109 10.50 -6.08 5.74
C SER A 109 9.06 -6.06 5.21
N GLU A 110 8.23 -5.30 5.89
CA GLU A 110 6.91 -4.82 5.49
C GLU A 110 6.94 -4.05 4.16
N VAL A 111 8.02 -3.31 3.87
CA VAL A 111 8.20 -2.61 2.59
C VAL A 111 8.35 -3.62 1.45
N ALA A 112 9.14 -4.69 1.67
CA ALA A 112 9.29 -5.76 0.68
C ALA A 112 7.98 -6.55 0.50
N ALA A 113 7.26 -6.82 1.60
CA ALA A 113 5.96 -7.48 1.56
C ALA A 113 4.96 -6.66 0.72
N LEU A 114 4.82 -5.36 1.03
CA LEU A 114 3.94 -4.45 0.30
C LEU A 114 4.34 -4.37 -1.17
N ALA A 115 5.63 -4.33 -1.45
CA ALA A 115 6.12 -4.18 -2.80
C ALA A 115 5.73 -5.38 -3.69
N LEU A 116 6.04 -6.59 -3.24
CA LEU A 116 5.69 -7.82 -3.95
C LEU A 116 4.19 -8.05 -4.01
N PHE A 117 3.45 -7.66 -2.96
CA PHE A 117 2.00 -7.68 -2.98
C PHE A 117 1.43 -6.78 -4.09
N LEU A 118 1.87 -5.51 -4.16
CA LEU A 118 1.37 -4.54 -5.14
C LEU A 118 1.74 -4.90 -6.58
N ASP A 119 2.97 -5.39 -6.80
CA ASP A 119 3.39 -5.91 -8.11
C ASP A 119 2.48 -7.06 -8.55
N CYS A 120 2.24 -8.04 -7.68
CA CYS A 120 1.33 -9.15 -7.96
C CYS A 120 -0.13 -8.71 -8.09
N TRP A 121 -0.58 -7.72 -7.32
CA TRP A 121 -1.96 -7.24 -7.32
C TRP A 121 -2.30 -6.48 -8.60
N THR A 122 -1.35 -5.65 -9.07
CA THR A 122 -1.46 -4.81 -10.27
C THR A 122 -0.98 -5.50 -11.55
N GLU A 123 -0.49 -6.74 -11.44
CA GLU A 123 0.06 -7.50 -12.57
C GLU A 123 1.17 -6.72 -13.29
N GLY A 124 2.01 -6.01 -12.52
CA GLY A 124 3.10 -5.16 -13.02
C GLY A 124 2.68 -3.77 -13.52
N ALA A 125 1.38 -3.52 -13.78
CA ALA A 125 0.90 -2.24 -14.32
C ALA A 125 1.19 -1.05 -13.37
N GLY A 126 1.42 -1.31 -12.08
CA GLY A 126 1.80 -0.29 -11.11
C GLY A 126 3.15 0.42 -11.41
N PHE A 127 4.00 -0.16 -12.26
CA PHE A 127 5.27 0.45 -12.72
C PHE A 127 5.11 1.29 -14.00
N GLU A 128 4.05 1.05 -14.76
CA GLU A 128 3.77 1.77 -16.01
C GLU A 128 2.93 3.04 -15.79
N ARG A 129 2.44 3.23 -14.55
CA ARG A 129 1.60 4.38 -14.18
C ARG A 129 2.38 5.69 -14.33
N GLN A 130 1.84 6.58 -15.16
CA GLN A 130 2.30 7.97 -15.29
C GLN A 130 1.48 8.88 -14.38
N TYR A 131 2.13 9.86 -13.78
CA TYR A 131 1.50 10.82 -12.88
C TYR A 131 1.40 12.19 -13.55
N GLN A 132 0.35 12.92 -13.22
CA GLN A 132 0.09 14.23 -13.79
C GLN A 132 0.98 15.30 -13.14
N ASN A 133 1.35 16.30 -13.95
CA ASN A 133 2.10 17.49 -13.55
C ASN A 133 3.42 17.19 -12.79
N PRO A 134 4.30 16.30 -13.28
CA PRO A 134 5.62 16.14 -12.69
C PRO A 134 6.48 17.37 -13.00
N GLN A 135 7.29 17.80 -12.03
CA GLN A 135 8.36 18.77 -12.26
C GLN A 135 9.65 18.10 -12.75
N LEU A 136 9.81 16.79 -12.47
CA LEU A 136 10.96 15.98 -12.81
C LEU A 136 10.52 14.67 -13.46
N ILE A 137 11.15 14.32 -14.59
CA ILE A 137 11.01 13.03 -15.25
C ILE A 137 12.38 12.35 -15.31
N ILE A 138 12.44 11.08 -14.89
CA ILE A 138 13.64 10.24 -14.98
C ILE A 138 13.49 9.29 -16.17
N SER A 139 14.46 9.31 -17.08
CA SER A 139 14.49 8.39 -18.23
C SER A 139 15.45 7.22 -17.97
N PRO A 140 15.09 5.97 -18.35
CA PRO A 140 15.99 4.83 -18.23
C PRO A 140 17.31 5.06 -18.97
N SER A 141 18.43 4.80 -18.29
CA SER A 141 19.76 4.95 -18.85
C SER A 141 20.67 3.81 -18.40
N LYS A 142 21.47 3.28 -19.33
CA LYS A 142 22.37 2.15 -19.08
C LYS A 142 23.55 2.52 -18.15
N SER A 143 24.00 3.76 -18.18
CA SER A 143 25.30 4.15 -17.59
C SER A 143 25.32 5.56 -17.01
N GLY A 144 24.15 6.17 -16.77
CA GLY A 144 24.07 7.53 -16.26
C GLY A 144 22.72 7.84 -15.59
N LYS A 145 22.59 9.08 -15.12
CA LYS A 145 21.33 9.62 -14.62
C LYS A 145 20.79 10.59 -15.67
N ASP A 146 19.66 10.25 -16.28
CA ASP A 146 18.94 11.15 -17.19
C ASP A 146 17.69 11.67 -16.47
N VAL A 147 17.74 12.94 -16.08
CA VAL A 147 16.68 13.62 -15.34
C VAL A 147 16.38 14.94 -16.03
N LYS A 148 15.11 15.22 -16.30
CA LYS A 148 14.66 16.44 -16.98
C LYS A 148 13.65 17.19 -16.11
N GLU A 149 13.82 18.49 -16.01
CA GLU A 149 12.82 19.41 -15.47
C GLU A 149 11.75 19.69 -16.54
N VAL A 150 10.48 19.78 -16.13
CA VAL A 150 9.30 19.96 -17.01
C VAL A 150 8.39 21.07 -16.50
#